data_AF-A0A356Z4D5-F1
#
_entry.id   AF-A0A356Z4D5-F1
#
_cell.length_a   1.000
_cell.length_b   1.000
_cell.length_c   1.000
_cell.angle_alpha   90.00
_cell.angle_beta   90.00
_cell.angle_gamma   90.00
#
_symmetry.space_group_name_H-M   'P 1'
#
loop_
_entity.id
_entity.type
_entity.pdbx_description
1 polymer ?
#
loop_
_entity_poly.entity_id
_entity_poly.type
_entity_poly.pdbx_seq_one_letter_code
_entity_poly.pdbx_strand_id
1 'polypeptide(L)'
;MSLLLVFFKEGRTMIIDEIKAIFSLEDAIAAFVPVEGLRVGHHKMTGKCPFHKEKTPSWSGRIKDNRWYCFGCHLHGDQIDLVARYLKLDTGEAINLLANHLGISRYVTPEEKMMARQAIEARRQAKLRKEAETSIIHEQYARLCSLERMIFRVLNTVNKEEDLKRTEVVAAVALKDRIGFYLDSFLCNSEQDNLELAQILMKRDIDIYQCEVREAMLYDN
;
A
#
# COMPACT_ATOMS: atom_id res chain seq x y z
N MET A 1 -22.67 5.70 1.57
CA MET A 1 -21.92 5.01 2.63
C MET A 1 -22.64 3.70 2.93
N SER A 2 -22.00 2.56 2.66
CA SER A 2 -22.66 1.26 2.65
C SER A 2 -23.09 0.83 4.05
N LEU A 3 -24.38 0.49 4.26
CA LEU A 3 -24.91 -0.06 5.52
C LEU A 3 -24.08 -1.24 6.03
N LEU A 4 -23.45 -2.02 5.14
CA LEU A 4 -22.55 -3.10 5.50
C LEU A 4 -21.35 -2.67 6.34
N LEU A 5 -20.78 -1.49 6.10
CA LEU A 5 -19.69 -0.96 6.92
C LEU A 5 -20.17 -0.57 8.31
N VAL A 6 -21.44 -0.17 8.44
CA VAL A 6 -22.06 0.18 9.72
C VAL A 6 -22.27 -1.08 10.55
N PHE A 7 -22.86 -2.14 9.99
CA PHE A 7 -23.06 -3.43 10.68
C PHE A 7 -21.73 -4.10 11.08
N PHE A 8 -20.72 -4.07 10.21
CA PHE A 8 -19.42 -4.65 10.53
C PHE A 8 -18.66 -3.84 11.60
N LYS A 9 -18.88 -2.53 11.64
CA LYS A 9 -18.35 -1.66 12.70
C LYS A 9 -19.08 -1.92 14.01
N GLU A 10 -20.41 -2.05 14.01
CA GLU A 10 -21.24 -2.35 15.18
C GLU A 10 -20.91 -3.70 15.84
N GLY A 11 -20.80 -4.79 15.07
CA GLY A 11 -20.46 -6.11 15.63
C GLY A 11 -19.01 -6.22 16.13
N ARG A 12 -18.08 -5.41 15.57
CA ARG A 12 -16.69 -5.33 16.04
C ARG A 12 -16.54 -4.37 17.24
N THR A 13 -17.33 -3.30 17.32
CA THR A 13 -17.39 -2.46 18.52
C THR A 13 -17.97 -3.26 19.68
N MET A 14 -19.02 -4.07 19.45
CA MET A 14 -19.61 -4.92 20.50
C MET A 14 -18.62 -5.86 21.18
N ILE A 15 -17.79 -6.60 20.44
CA ILE A 15 -16.82 -7.53 21.06
C ILE A 15 -15.69 -6.79 21.76
N ILE A 16 -15.23 -5.66 21.20
CA ILE A 16 -14.20 -4.84 21.83
C ILE A 16 -14.73 -4.26 23.14
N ASP A 17 -15.96 -3.78 23.15
CA ASP A 17 -16.61 -3.21 24.32
C ASP A 17 -16.86 -4.29 25.38
N GLU A 18 -17.25 -5.50 24.97
CA GLU A 18 -17.43 -6.66 25.86
C GLU A 18 -16.12 -7.12 26.49
N ILE A 19 -15.04 -7.25 25.70
CA ILE A 19 -13.69 -7.52 26.21
C ILE A 19 -13.29 -6.41 27.18
N LYS A 20 -13.50 -5.14 26.83
CA LYS A 20 -13.10 -4.01 27.68
C LYS A 20 -13.90 -3.90 28.98
N ALA A 21 -15.14 -4.39 28.99
CA ALA A 21 -15.99 -4.42 30.17
C ALA A 21 -15.60 -5.51 31.16
N ILE A 22 -15.11 -6.66 30.68
CA ILE A 22 -14.85 -7.84 31.50
C ILE A 22 -13.36 -8.02 31.82
N PHE A 23 -12.47 -7.63 30.90
CA PHE A 23 -11.03 -7.83 31.01
C PHE A 23 -10.34 -6.52 31.37
N SER A 24 -9.68 -6.49 32.52
CA SER A 24 -8.99 -5.33 33.03
C SER A 24 -7.52 -5.27 32.61
N LEU A 25 -6.88 -4.13 32.87
CA LEU A 25 -5.44 -3.98 32.73
C LEU A 25 -4.65 -4.87 33.70
N GLU A 26 -5.23 -5.17 34.86
CA GLU A 26 -4.66 -6.09 35.85
C GLU A 26 -4.64 -7.52 35.31
N ASP A 27 -5.75 -7.97 34.71
CA ASP A 27 -5.85 -9.28 34.07
C ASP A 27 -4.84 -9.42 32.93
N ALA A 28 -4.68 -8.37 32.11
CA ALA A 28 -3.69 -8.34 31.03
C ALA A 28 -2.25 -8.56 31.54
N ILE A 29 -1.90 -7.92 32.65
CA ILE A 29 -0.57 -8.04 33.26
C ILE A 29 -0.37 -9.43 33.87
N ALA A 30 -1.38 -9.94 34.57
CA ALA A 30 -1.32 -11.23 35.22
C ALA A 30 -1.25 -12.39 34.21
N ALA A 31 -2.02 -12.31 33.13
CA ALA A 31 -2.16 -13.40 32.16
C ALA A 31 -1.14 -13.35 31.01
N PHE A 32 -0.74 -12.15 30.56
CA PHE A 32 0.02 -12.02 29.30
C PHE A 32 1.28 -11.17 29.41
N VAL A 33 1.29 -10.12 30.24
CA VAL A 33 2.34 -9.08 30.20
C VAL A 33 2.97 -8.89 31.58
N PRO A 34 3.94 -9.73 31.97
CA PRO A 34 4.59 -9.62 33.26
C PRO A 34 5.39 -8.30 33.36
N VAL A 35 4.94 -7.42 34.25
CA VAL A 35 5.60 -6.14 34.54
C VAL A 35 6.57 -6.35 35.71
N GLU A 36 7.87 -6.17 35.46
CA GLU A 36 8.89 -6.36 36.48
C GLU A 36 8.81 -5.26 37.55
N GLY A 37 8.89 -5.66 38.84
CA GLY A 37 8.84 -4.73 39.96
C GLY A 37 7.49 -4.03 40.12
N LEU A 38 6.40 -4.68 39.67
CA LEU A 38 5.06 -4.16 39.74
C LEU A 38 4.65 -3.82 41.18
N ARG A 39 4.20 -2.59 41.38
CA ARG A 39 3.62 -2.08 42.64
C ARG A 39 2.19 -1.67 42.36
N VAL A 40 1.25 -2.28 43.06
CA VAL A 40 -0.18 -1.99 42.95
C VAL A 40 -0.57 -1.05 44.10
N GLY A 41 -1.06 0.14 43.74
CA GLY A 41 -1.65 1.09 44.69
C GLY A 41 -3.13 1.28 44.41
N HIS A 42 -3.82 2.06 45.25
CA HIS A 42 -5.28 2.19 45.22
C HIS A 42 -5.87 2.73 43.89
N HIS A 43 -5.12 3.54 43.13
CA HIS A 43 -5.59 4.14 41.88
C HIS A 43 -4.70 3.86 40.67
N LYS A 44 -3.49 3.35 40.90
CA LYS A 44 -2.48 3.15 39.85
C LYS A 44 -1.55 2.00 40.19
N MET A 45 -0.99 1.43 39.14
CA MET A 45 0.06 0.43 39.17
C MET A 45 1.32 1.03 38.55
N THR A 46 2.49 0.76 39.11
CA THR A 46 3.77 1.21 38.53
C THR A 46 4.77 0.08 38.46
N GLY A 47 5.67 0.10 37.47
CA GLY A 47 6.69 -0.93 37.29
C GLY A 47 7.65 -0.59 36.15
N LYS A 48 8.56 -1.51 35.85
CA LYS A 48 9.44 -1.36 34.69
C LYS A 48 8.69 -1.66 33.40
N CYS A 49 8.95 -0.88 32.37
CA CYS A 49 8.30 -1.02 31.07
C CYS A 49 8.64 -2.35 30.42
N PRO A 50 7.63 -3.13 29.97
CA PRO A 50 7.86 -4.40 29.30
C PRO A 50 8.36 -4.23 27.85
N PHE A 51 8.37 -3.00 27.32
CA PHE A 51 8.68 -2.72 25.91
C PHE A 51 10.08 -2.15 25.69
N HIS A 52 10.78 -1.72 26.73
CA HIS A 52 12.15 -1.24 26.62
C HIS A 52 12.93 -1.51 27.91
N LYS A 53 14.25 -1.68 27.77
CA LYS A 53 15.12 -2.03 28.90
C LYS A 53 15.43 -0.79 29.73
N GLU A 54 15.05 -0.81 31.01
CA GLU A 54 15.29 0.29 31.94
C GLU A 54 15.69 -0.20 33.34
N LYS A 55 16.33 0.69 34.12
CA LYS A 55 16.70 0.40 35.52
C LYS A 55 15.66 0.93 36.52
N THR A 56 15.05 2.07 36.21
CA THR A 56 14.05 2.75 37.05
C THR A 56 12.65 2.53 36.47
N PRO A 57 11.61 2.30 37.29
CA PRO A 57 10.24 2.15 36.81
C PRO A 57 9.74 3.39 36.04
N SER A 58 9.34 3.23 34.78
CA SER A 58 8.68 4.29 34.01
C SER A 58 7.30 3.91 33.48
N TRP A 59 6.85 2.66 33.67
CA TRP A 59 5.51 2.23 33.28
C TRP A 59 4.50 2.55 34.39
N SER A 60 3.34 3.09 33.99
CA SER A 60 2.23 3.41 34.87
C SER A 60 0.91 2.97 34.26
N GLY A 61 0.17 2.12 34.97
CA GLY A 61 -1.22 1.75 34.68
C GLY A 61 -2.20 2.50 35.58
N ARG A 62 -3.30 3.00 35.01
CA ARG A 62 -4.43 3.57 35.75
C ARG A 62 -5.54 2.52 35.82
N ILE A 63 -5.87 2.11 37.05
CA ILE A 63 -6.81 1.01 37.31
C ILE A 63 -8.23 1.40 36.86
N LYS A 64 -8.70 2.59 37.27
CA LYS A 64 -10.07 3.04 37.00
C LYS A 64 -10.42 3.10 35.50
N ASP A 65 -9.47 3.54 34.68
CA ASP A 65 -9.70 3.77 33.25
C ASP A 65 -9.17 2.64 32.36
N ASN A 66 -8.53 1.61 32.94
CA ASN A 66 -7.82 0.55 32.22
C ASN A 66 -6.85 1.06 31.14
N ARG A 67 -6.12 2.14 31.45
CA ARG A 67 -5.17 2.79 30.52
C ARG A 67 -3.76 2.75 31.09
N TRP A 68 -2.77 2.56 30.24
CA TRP A 68 -1.37 2.62 30.62
C TRP A 68 -0.58 3.61 29.79
N TYR A 69 0.51 4.10 30.36
CA TYR A 69 1.47 4.98 29.73
C TYR A 69 2.87 4.67 30.26
N CYS A 70 3.87 4.69 29.39
CA CYS A 70 5.27 4.60 29.77
C CYS A 70 5.95 5.95 29.58
N PHE A 71 6.47 6.53 30.66
CA PHE A 71 7.17 7.81 30.64
C PHE A 71 8.58 7.74 30.05
N GLY A 72 9.15 6.55 29.87
CA GLY A 72 10.45 6.37 29.21
C GLY A 72 10.35 6.30 27.69
N CYS A 73 9.48 5.44 27.15
CA CYS A 73 9.34 5.21 25.71
C CYS A 73 8.10 5.84 25.07
N HIS A 74 7.26 6.54 25.84
CA HIS A 74 6.05 7.24 25.39
C HIS A 74 4.96 6.33 24.79
N LEU A 75 5.15 5.01 24.86
CA LEU A 75 4.11 4.06 24.48
C LEU A 75 2.95 4.12 25.48
N HIS A 76 1.75 3.91 24.95
CA HIS A 76 0.52 3.96 25.72
C HIS A 76 -0.57 3.13 25.06
N GLY A 77 -1.64 2.88 25.80
CA GLY A 77 -2.82 2.21 25.27
C GLY A 77 -3.76 1.79 26.37
N ASP A 78 -4.69 0.91 26.00
CA ASP A 78 -5.54 0.17 26.92
C ASP A 78 -5.03 -1.26 27.15
N GLN A 79 -5.82 -2.08 27.84
CA GLN A 79 -5.49 -3.47 28.14
C GLN A 79 -5.33 -4.35 26.89
N ILE A 80 -6.06 -4.07 25.80
CA ILE A 80 -5.92 -4.81 24.54
C ILE A 80 -4.64 -4.38 23.84
N ASP A 81 -4.37 -3.07 23.79
CA ASP A 81 -3.13 -2.53 23.22
C ASP A 81 -1.88 -3.09 23.93
N LEU A 82 -1.95 -3.27 25.25
CA LEU A 82 -0.85 -3.82 26.05
C LEU A 82 -0.49 -5.24 25.57
N VAL A 83 -1.49 -6.12 25.49
CA VAL A 83 -1.33 -7.53 25.07
C VAL A 83 -0.88 -7.60 23.61
N ALA A 84 -1.54 -6.85 22.72
CA ALA A 84 -1.20 -6.81 21.30
C ALA A 84 0.27 -6.45 21.09
N ARG A 85 0.73 -5.37 21.74
CA ARG A 85 2.12 -4.91 21.60
C ARG A 85 3.12 -5.88 22.21
N TYR A 86 2.82 -6.44 23.37
CA TYR A 86 3.75 -7.33 24.07
C TYR A 86 3.96 -8.64 23.30
N LEU A 87 2.88 -9.20 22.76
CA LEU A 87 2.90 -10.43 21.96
C LEU A 87 3.22 -10.19 20.48
N LYS A 88 3.41 -8.93 20.06
CA LYS A 88 3.62 -8.52 18.66
C LYS A 88 2.52 -8.99 17.71
N LEU A 89 1.28 -8.94 18.18
CA LEU A 89 0.08 -9.27 17.42
C LEU A 89 -0.51 -8.01 16.79
N ASP A 90 -1.19 -8.18 15.66
CA ASP A 90 -2.09 -7.14 15.18
C ASP A 90 -3.32 -6.99 16.11
N THR A 91 -4.05 -5.88 15.98
CA THR A 91 -5.20 -5.61 16.84
C THR A 91 -6.29 -6.68 16.73
N GLY A 92 -6.51 -7.25 15.54
CA GLY A 92 -7.52 -8.29 15.32
C GLY A 92 -7.13 -9.62 15.95
N GLU A 93 -5.86 -10.01 15.84
CA GLU A 93 -5.28 -11.18 16.47
C GLU A 93 -5.36 -11.08 18.00
N ALA A 94 -5.03 -9.92 18.57
CA ALA A 94 -5.15 -9.68 20.02
C ALA A 94 -6.60 -9.74 20.50
N ILE A 95 -7.55 -9.16 19.75
CA ILE A 95 -8.98 -9.27 20.05
C ILE A 95 -9.43 -10.74 20.04
N ASN A 96 -9.02 -11.52 19.03
CA ASN A 96 -9.38 -12.93 18.93
C ASN A 96 -8.76 -13.76 20.07
N LEU A 97 -7.50 -13.51 20.42
CA LEU A 97 -6.83 -14.15 21.54
C LEU A 97 -7.59 -13.90 22.85
N LEU A 98 -7.92 -12.64 23.12
CA LEU A 98 -8.62 -12.24 24.33
C LEU A 98 -10.06 -12.76 24.36
N ALA A 99 -10.78 -12.70 23.24
CA ALA A 99 -12.12 -13.27 23.12
C ALA A 99 -12.11 -14.77 23.44
N ASN A 100 -11.16 -15.52 22.87
CA ASN A 100 -11.00 -16.95 23.15
C ASN A 100 -10.63 -17.21 24.62
N HIS A 101 -9.72 -16.41 25.19
CA HIS A 101 -9.32 -16.51 26.59
C HIS A 101 -10.49 -16.29 27.55
N LEU A 102 -11.39 -15.37 27.20
CA LEU A 102 -12.57 -15.00 27.98
C LEU A 102 -13.80 -15.88 27.68
N GLY A 103 -13.69 -16.84 26.74
CA GLY A 103 -14.83 -17.63 26.29
C GLY A 103 -15.91 -16.83 25.54
N ILE A 104 -15.57 -15.62 25.06
CA ILE A 104 -16.45 -14.77 24.26
C ILE A 104 -16.48 -15.32 22.84
N SER A 105 -17.40 -16.25 22.59
CA SER A 105 -17.62 -16.81 21.26
C SER A 105 -18.45 -15.85 20.40
N ARG A 106 -17.80 -15.11 19.50
CA ARG A 106 -18.50 -14.42 18.41
C ARG A 106 -19.06 -15.46 17.43
N TYR A 107 -20.37 -15.64 17.40
CA TYR A 107 -21.02 -16.34 16.29
C TYR A 107 -20.85 -15.48 15.03
N VAL A 108 -19.81 -15.77 14.23
CA VAL A 108 -19.64 -15.15 12.93
C VAL A 108 -20.65 -15.79 11.99
N THR A 109 -21.63 -15.02 11.54
CA THR A 109 -22.70 -15.56 10.69
C THR A 109 -22.12 -16.01 9.33
N PRO A 110 -22.77 -16.95 8.62
CA PRO A 110 -22.38 -17.31 7.25
C PRO A 110 -22.26 -16.09 6.32
N GLU A 111 -23.14 -15.10 6.49
CA GLU A 111 -23.13 -13.85 5.72
C GLU A 111 -21.87 -13.04 5.99
N GLU A 112 -21.47 -12.87 7.27
CA GLU A 112 -20.24 -12.16 7.63
C GLU A 112 -19.00 -12.84 7.07
N LYS A 113 -18.94 -14.18 7.11
CA LYS A 113 -17.84 -14.94 6.50
C LYS A 113 -17.79 -14.75 4.98
N MET A 114 -18.94 -14.75 4.32
CA MET A 114 -19.04 -14.50 2.88
C MET A 114 -18.57 -13.09 2.53
N MET A 115 -19.01 -12.07 3.27
CA MET A 115 -18.62 -10.67 3.05
C MET A 115 -17.11 -10.47 3.27
N ALA A 116 -16.53 -11.09 4.30
CA ALA A 116 -15.09 -11.03 4.54
C ALA A 116 -14.30 -11.64 3.36
N ARG A 117 -14.74 -12.80 2.86
CA ARG A 117 -14.15 -13.44 1.68
C ARG A 117 -14.28 -12.55 0.43
N GLN A 118 -15.46 -11.98 0.21
CA GLN A 118 -15.70 -11.05 -0.90
C GLN A 118 -14.83 -9.79 -0.80
N ALA A 119 -14.63 -9.24 0.40
CA ALA A 119 -13.80 -8.07 0.61
C ALA A 119 -12.30 -8.37 0.37
N ILE A 120 -11.83 -9.55 0.79
CA ILE A 120 -10.47 -10.01 0.51
C ILE A 120 -10.27 -10.18 -1.00
N GLU A 121 -11.21 -10.84 -1.67
CA GLU A 121 -11.14 -11.05 -3.12
C GLU A 121 -11.23 -9.73 -3.88
N ALA A 122 -12.13 -8.82 -3.52
CA ALA A 122 -12.24 -7.49 -4.13
C ALA A 122 -10.95 -6.69 -4.00
N ARG A 123 -10.27 -6.74 -2.85
CA ARG A 123 -8.95 -6.11 -2.66
C ARG A 123 -7.89 -6.74 -3.54
N ARG A 124 -7.88 -8.07 -3.65
CA ARG A 124 -6.97 -8.80 -4.53
C ARG A 124 -7.17 -8.41 -5.99
N GLN A 125 -8.43 -8.40 -6.45
CA GLN A 125 -8.80 -8.00 -7.81
C GLN A 125 -8.42 -6.55 -8.11
N ALA A 126 -8.68 -5.62 -7.18
CA ALA A 126 -8.27 -4.22 -7.32
C ALA A 126 -6.75 -4.06 -7.45
N LYS A 127 -5.98 -4.84 -6.67
CA LYS A 127 -4.51 -4.85 -6.77
C LYS A 127 -4.04 -5.36 -8.13
N LEU A 128 -4.56 -6.51 -8.57
CA LEU A 128 -4.20 -7.10 -9.87
C LEU A 128 -4.56 -6.16 -11.03
N ARG A 129 -5.73 -5.52 -10.96
CA ARG A 129 -6.15 -4.53 -11.95
C ARG A 129 -5.16 -3.37 -12.01
N LYS A 130 -4.79 -2.80 -10.87
CA LYS A 130 -3.80 -1.71 -10.82
C LYS A 130 -2.46 -2.13 -11.42
N GLU A 131 -1.97 -3.31 -11.06
CA GLU A 131 -0.71 -3.86 -11.62
C GLU A 131 -0.78 -4.02 -13.15
N ALA A 132 -1.91 -4.49 -13.68
CA ALA A 132 -2.13 -4.60 -15.12
C ALA A 132 -2.16 -3.22 -15.81
N GLU A 133 -2.85 -2.24 -15.22
CA GLU A 133 -2.92 -0.86 -15.73
C GLU A 133 -1.52 -0.22 -15.76
N THR A 134 -0.75 -0.35 -14.67
CA THR A 134 0.64 0.14 -14.60
C THR A 134 1.54 -0.56 -15.64
N SER A 135 1.36 -1.86 -15.87
CA SER A 135 2.13 -2.61 -16.87
C SER A 135 1.93 -2.05 -18.27
N ILE A 136 0.68 -1.72 -18.65
CA ILE A 136 0.34 -1.14 -19.95
C ILE A 136 1.05 0.21 -20.15
N ILE A 137 1.01 1.08 -19.13
CA ILE A 137 1.67 2.39 -19.16
C ILE A 137 3.18 2.22 -19.38
N HIS A 138 3.83 1.37 -18.58
CA HIS A 138 5.27 1.15 -18.67
C HIS A 138 5.69 0.58 -20.02
N GLU A 139 4.92 -0.35 -20.58
CA GLU A 139 5.20 -0.94 -21.89
C GLU A 139 5.18 0.12 -23.00
N GLN A 140 4.16 0.99 -23.04
CA GLN A 140 4.06 2.02 -24.07
C GLN A 140 5.10 3.12 -23.88
N TYR A 141 5.39 3.53 -22.65
CA TYR A 141 6.47 4.47 -22.36
C TYR A 141 7.83 3.92 -22.82
N ALA A 142 8.13 2.66 -22.50
CA ALA A 142 9.37 2.01 -22.93
C ALA A 142 9.49 1.93 -24.45
N ARG A 143 8.38 1.69 -25.16
CA ARG A 143 8.33 1.69 -26.63
C ARG A 143 8.67 3.06 -27.21
N LEU A 144 8.11 4.14 -26.65
CA LEU A 144 8.43 5.51 -27.06
C LEU A 144 9.91 5.85 -26.82
N CYS A 145 10.46 5.51 -25.65
CA CYS A 145 11.89 5.69 -25.39
C CYS A 145 12.77 4.91 -26.37
N SER A 146 12.35 3.71 -26.78
CA SER A 146 13.07 2.92 -27.78
C SER A 146 13.09 3.60 -29.15
N LEU A 147 11.96 4.19 -29.55
CA LEU A 147 11.84 4.94 -30.79
C LEU A 147 12.65 6.24 -30.76
N GLU A 148 12.60 6.99 -29.67
CA GLU A 148 13.42 8.19 -29.48
C GLU A 148 14.92 7.87 -29.64
N ARG A 149 15.39 6.77 -29.03
CA ARG A 149 16.77 6.28 -29.22
C ARG A 149 17.08 5.86 -30.66
N MET A 150 16.10 5.39 -31.42
CA MET A 150 16.29 5.05 -32.84
C MET A 150 16.40 6.32 -33.69
N ILE A 151 15.50 7.27 -33.49
CA ILE A 151 15.52 8.59 -34.13
C ILE A 151 16.86 9.27 -33.89
N PHE A 152 17.31 9.32 -32.63
CA PHE A 152 18.58 9.93 -32.28
C PHE A 152 19.77 9.30 -33.01
N ARG A 153 19.77 7.96 -33.19
CA ARG A 153 20.80 7.27 -33.96
C ARG A 153 20.81 7.69 -35.43
N VAL A 154 19.65 7.81 -36.07
CA VAL A 154 19.55 8.26 -37.48
C VAL A 154 20.03 9.71 -37.62
N LEU A 155 19.56 10.61 -36.74
CA LEU A 155 19.91 12.02 -36.78
C LEU A 155 21.41 12.25 -36.55
N ASN A 156 22.07 11.42 -35.72
CA ASN A 156 23.52 11.48 -35.52
C ASN A 156 24.35 11.03 -36.74
N THR A 157 23.73 10.53 -37.82
CA THR A 157 24.45 10.22 -39.07
C THR A 157 24.58 11.43 -40.00
N VAL A 158 23.88 12.53 -39.72
CA VAL A 158 23.91 13.77 -40.51
C VAL A 158 25.21 14.51 -40.24
N ASN A 159 26.06 14.63 -41.26
CA ASN A 159 27.34 15.35 -41.16
C ASN A 159 27.39 16.61 -42.04
N LYS A 160 26.55 16.68 -43.07
CA LYS A 160 26.46 17.80 -44.03
C LYS A 160 25.01 18.05 -44.42
N GLU A 161 24.75 19.23 -45.00
CA GLU A 161 23.40 19.68 -45.32
C GLU A 161 22.69 18.78 -46.35
N GLU A 162 23.42 18.16 -47.27
CA GLU A 162 22.84 17.25 -48.26
C GLU A 162 22.22 15.99 -47.61
N ASP A 163 22.73 15.57 -46.45
CA ASP A 163 22.23 14.38 -45.74
C ASP A 163 20.81 14.60 -45.21
N LEU A 164 20.36 15.86 -45.04
CA LEU A 164 19.00 16.21 -44.61
C LEU A 164 17.93 15.79 -45.62
N LYS A 165 18.32 15.50 -46.87
CA LYS A 165 17.42 15.04 -47.92
C LYS A 165 17.18 13.53 -47.90
N ARG A 166 17.96 12.77 -47.13
CA ARG A 166 17.80 11.32 -46.97
C ARG A 166 16.45 11.02 -46.33
N THR A 167 15.73 10.05 -46.88
CA THR A 167 14.33 9.76 -46.51
C THR A 167 14.19 9.42 -45.03
N GLU A 168 15.11 8.63 -44.49
CA GLU A 168 15.19 8.25 -43.09
C GLU A 168 15.47 9.44 -42.16
N VAL A 169 16.24 10.43 -42.61
CA VAL A 169 16.53 11.64 -41.83
C VAL A 169 15.28 12.52 -41.76
N VAL A 170 14.60 12.73 -42.89
CA VAL A 170 13.33 13.48 -42.94
C VAL A 170 12.28 12.82 -42.05
N ALA A 171 12.13 11.49 -42.14
CA ALA A 171 11.22 10.73 -41.29
C ALA A 171 11.60 10.86 -39.80
N ALA A 172 12.88 10.71 -39.46
CA ALA A 172 13.36 10.84 -38.09
C ALA A 172 13.08 12.23 -37.49
N VAL A 173 13.29 13.31 -38.26
CA VAL A 173 12.95 14.68 -37.83
C VAL A 173 11.45 14.82 -37.57
N ALA A 174 10.61 14.38 -38.51
CA ALA A 174 9.15 14.47 -38.38
C ALA A 174 8.62 13.72 -37.14
N LEU A 175 9.25 12.60 -36.79
CA LEU A 175 8.85 11.79 -35.64
C LEU A 175 9.37 12.31 -34.32
N LYS A 176 10.52 12.99 -34.30
CA LYS A 176 11.16 13.48 -33.08
C LYS A 176 10.20 14.33 -32.24
N ASP A 177 9.52 15.28 -32.87
CA ASP A 177 8.63 16.20 -32.16
C ASP A 177 7.38 15.49 -31.64
N ARG A 178 6.84 14.55 -32.42
CA ARG A 178 5.67 13.77 -32.04
C ARG A 178 5.95 12.83 -30.88
N ILE A 179 7.10 12.15 -30.88
CA ILE A 179 7.50 11.27 -29.78
C ILE A 179 7.82 12.06 -28.53
N GLY A 180 8.53 13.18 -28.66
CA GLY A 180 8.78 14.11 -27.55
C GLY A 180 7.48 14.53 -26.86
N PHE A 181 6.47 14.94 -27.63
CA PHE A 181 5.16 15.30 -27.10
C PHE A 181 4.52 14.18 -26.25
N TYR A 182 4.57 12.92 -26.71
CA TYR A 182 3.99 11.81 -25.95
C TYR A 182 4.80 11.49 -24.69
N LEU A 183 6.13 11.54 -24.75
CA LEU A 183 7.00 11.35 -23.59
C LEU A 183 6.75 12.41 -22.53
N ASP A 184 6.66 13.69 -22.93
CA ASP A 184 6.34 14.80 -22.04
C ASP A 184 4.94 14.66 -21.42
N SER A 185 3.97 14.17 -22.21
CA SER A 185 2.62 13.87 -21.72
C SER A 185 2.66 12.82 -20.61
N PHE A 186 3.42 11.73 -20.79
CA PHE A 186 3.55 10.69 -19.76
C PHE A 186 4.13 11.20 -18.44
N LEU A 187 5.05 12.17 -18.51
CA LEU A 187 5.69 12.77 -17.33
C LEU A 187 4.77 13.76 -16.59
N CYS A 188 3.87 14.43 -17.29
CA CYS A 188 3.04 15.50 -16.73
C CYS A 188 1.62 15.05 -16.33
N ASN A 189 1.13 13.94 -16.89
CA ASN A 189 -0.25 13.48 -16.72
C ASN A 189 -0.51 12.72 -15.42
N SER A 190 -1.80 12.59 -15.08
CA SER A 190 -2.24 11.68 -14.00
C SER A 190 -2.08 10.21 -14.42
N GLU A 191 -2.10 9.29 -13.44
CA GLU A 191 -2.04 7.84 -13.70
C GLU A 191 -3.19 7.37 -14.62
N GLN A 192 -4.38 7.96 -14.46
CA GLN A 192 -5.56 7.64 -15.27
C GLN A 192 -5.43 8.14 -16.72
N ASP A 193 -4.96 9.38 -16.91
CA ASP A 193 -4.76 9.95 -18.25
C ASP A 193 -3.64 9.21 -18.99
N ASN A 194 -2.61 8.77 -18.26
CA ASN A 194 -1.54 7.95 -18.81
C ASN A 194 -2.02 6.58 -19.26
N LEU A 195 -2.94 5.95 -18.53
CA LEU A 195 -3.57 4.70 -18.95
C LEU A 195 -4.36 4.90 -20.24
N GLU A 196 -5.16 5.96 -20.34
CA GLU A 196 -5.93 6.27 -21.55
C GLU A 196 -5.01 6.54 -22.75
N LEU A 197 -3.97 7.35 -22.55
CA LEU A 197 -2.96 7.62 -23.58
C LEU A 197 -2.28 6.31 -24.03
N ALA A 198 -1.82 5.48 -23.10
CA ALA A 198 -1.20 4.20 -23.41
C ALA A 198 -2.15 3.29 -24.23
N GLN A 199 -3.44 3.23 -23.88
CA GLN A 199 -4.44 2.47 -24.66
C GLN A 199 -4.68 3.05 -26.05
N ILE A 200 -4.65 4.38 -26.22
CA ILE A 200 -4.73 5.03 -27.54
C ILE A 200 -3.51 4.66 -28.38
N LEU A 201 -2.31 4.70 -27.79
CA LEU A 201 -1.05 4.35 -28.42
C LEU A 201 -0.94 2.86 -28.78
N MET A 202 -1.63 1.98 -28.04
CA MET A 202 -1.77 0.57 -28.42
C MET A 202 -2.66 0.38 -29.65
N LYS A 203 -3.74 1.18 -29.79
CA LYS A 203 -4.72 1.05 -30.88
C LYS A 203 -4.30 1.76 -32.16
N ARG A 204 -3.51 2.82 -32.04
CA ARG A 204 -2.92 3.54 -33.16
C ARG A 204 -1.53 2.96 -33.35
N ASP A 205 -1.33 2.15 -34.37
CA ASP A 205 -0.05 1.47 -34.63
C ASP A 205 1.13 2.45 -34.60
N ILE A 206 1.78 2.56 -33.44
CA ILE A 206 3.13 3.11 -33.31
C ILE A 206 4.09 2.29 -34.19
N ASP A 207 3.72 1.06 -34.59
CA ASP A 207 4.45 0.23 -35.55
C ASP A 207 4.59 0.89 -36.92
N ILE A 208 3.69 1.79 -37.30
CA ILE A 208 3.85 2.59 -38.52
C ILE A 208 5.18 3.37 -38.46
N TYR A 209 5.53 3.92 -37.30
CA TYR A 209 6.76 4.70 -37.12
C TYR A 209 8.02 3.83 -37.05
N GLN A 210 7.89 2.59 -36.55
CA GLN A 210 8.97 1.62 -36.65
C GLN A 210 9.15 1.17 -38.10
N CYS A 211 8.08 0.90 -38.85
CA CYS A 211 8.16 0.52 -40.27
C CYS A 211 8.72 1.65 -41.13
N GLU A 212 8.24 2.89 -41.01
CA GLU A 212 8.72 4.01 -41.84
C GLU A 212 10.22 4.27 -41.68
N VAL A 213 10.74 4.23 -40.44
CA VAL A 213 12.18 4.42 -40.18
C VAL A 213 12.99 3.18 -40.59
N ARG A 214 12.45 1.97 -40.37
CA ARG A 214 13.16 0.72 -40.65
C ARG A 214 13.16 0.39 -42.14
N GLU A 215 12.08 0.67 -42.86
CA GLU A 215 12.00 0.61 -44.32
C GLU A 215 12.94 1.64 -44.93
N ALA A 216 12.92 2.90 -44.46
CA ALA A 216 13.86 3.91 -44.95
C ALA A 216 15.34 3.52 -44.71
N MET A 217 15.66 2.80 -43.63
CA MET A 217 17.00 2.24 -43.41
C MET A 217 17.33 0.98 -44.22
N LEU A 218 16.36 0.33 -44.87
CA LEU A 218 16.57 -0.87 -45.68
C LEU A 218 16.76 -0.59 -47.18
N TYR A 219 16.41 0.61 -47.67
CA TYR A 219 16.52 0.98 -49.09
C TYR A 219 17.87 1.59 -49.51
N ASP A 220 18.82 1.76 -48.58
CA ASP A 220 20.11 2.44 -48.82
C ASP A 220 21.35 1.50 -48.78
N ASN A 221 21.16 0.18 -48.95
CA ASN A 221 22.24 -0.81 -49.13
C ASN A 221 22.34 -1.31 -50.57
#